data_AF-A0A9D6QLL1-F1
#
_entry.id   AF-A0A9D6QLL1-F1
#
_cell.length_a   1.000
_cell.length_b   1.000
_cell.length_c   1.000
_cell.angle_alpha   90.00
_cell.angle_beta   90.00
_cell.angle_gamma   90.00
#
_symmetry.space_group_name_H-M   'P 1'
#
loop_
_entity.id
_entity.type
_entity.pdbx_description
1 polymer ?
#
loop_
_entity_poly.entity_id
_entity_poly.type
_entity_poly.pdbx_seq_one_letter_code
_entity_poly.pdbx_strand_id
1 'polypeptide(L)'
;MTPRRDARGRARWITLGATTALTIGIVVALRQAGVWKPGSTSGRPQPGDQVIAQALRQVGTRDTGAAIQVGHAAGLGGPASATSRPAAPHPLPAATPGSAALPPGHPPIDSTMFKQRWIDDVRGVDVTALDSRQRELFLRFANARECTCGCGYTLAGCKASDMTCEVSGAALAALRDSVRAGRITSARGIRARAKAR
;
A
#
# COMPACT_ATOMS: atom_id res chain seq x y z
N MET A 1 28.47 66.07 -28.60
CA MET A 1 28.08 65.26 -27.43
C MET A 1 27.43 63.98 -27.93
N THR A 2 28.17 62.88 -27.99
CA THR A 2 27.68 61.56 -28.42
C THR A 2 27.78 60.59 -27.24
N PRO A 3 26.71 59.84 -26.90
CA PRO A 3 26.72 58.93 -25.76
C PRO A 3 27.55 57.68 -26.06
N ARG A 4 28.57 57.44 -25.22
CA ARG A 4 29.31 56.17 -25.14
C ARG A 4 28.36 55.06 -24.69
N ARG A 5 28.11 54.09 -25.57
CA ARG A 5 27.37 52.86 -25.22
C ARG A 5 28.32 51.89 -24.49
N ASP A 6 28.07 51.66 -23.21
CA ASP A 6 28.84 50.74 -22.37
C ASP A 6 28.73 49.29 -22.85
N ALA A 7 29.89 48.70 -23.18
CA ALA A 7 30.04 47.31 -23.63
C ALA A 7 29.80 46.26 -22.52
N ARG A 8 29.71 46.68 -21.24
CA ARG A 8 29.62 45.78 -20.07
C ARG A 8 28.24 45.16 -19.85
N GLY A 9 27.17 45.72 -20.45
CA GLY A 9 25.81 45.19 -20.31
C GLY A 9 25.56 43.91 -21.10
N ARG A 10 26.24 43.71 -22.24
CA ARG A 10 25.95 42.59 -23.17
C ARG A 10 26.54 41.26 -22.72
N ALA A 11 27.67 41.28 -22.00
CA ALA A 11 28.34 40.07 -21.55
C ALA A 11 27.52 39.26 -20.53
N ARG A 12 26.71 39.94 -19.69
CA ARG A 12 25.89 39.30 -18.65
C ARG A 12 24.66 38.57 -19.20
N TRP A 13 24.09 39.04 -20.32
CA TRP A 13 22.93 38.38 -20.95
C TRP A 13 23.31 37.08 -21.65
N ILE A 14 24.51 37.01 -22.23
CA ILE A 14 25.01 35.80 -22.92
C ILE A 14 25.24 34.67 -21.92
N THR A 15 25.74 34.97 -20.72
CA THR A 15 25.95 33.96 -19.67
C THR A 15 24.63 33.40 -19.13
N LEU A 16 23.60 34.24 -18.94
CA LEU A 16 22.27 33.76 -18.51
C LEU A 16 21.58 32.89 -19.57
N GLY A 17 21.71 33.26 -20.85
CA GLY A 17 21.14 32.49 -21.96
C GLY A 17 21.74 31.08 -22.06
N ALA A 18 23.07 30.97 -21.92
CA ALA A 18 23.78 29.69 -22.03
C ALA A 18 23.40 28.71 -20.91
N THR A 19 23.28 29.16 -19.66
CA THR A 19 22.85 28.29 -18.55
C THR A 19 21.43 27.77 -18.73
N THR A 20 20.52 28.60 -19.25
CA THR A 20 19.12 28.19 -19.44
C THR A 20 19.01 27.10 -20.51
N ALA A 21 19.71 27.27 -21.64
CA ALA A 21 19.75 26.27 -22.71
C ALA A 21 20.35 24.93 -22.23
N LEU A 22 21.40 24.97 -21.40
CA LEU A 22 22.01 23.77 -20.82
C LEU A 22 21.02 22.99 -19.93
N THR A 23 20.28 23.69 -19.06
CA THR A 23 19.30 23.04 -18.17
C THR A 23 18.15 22.38 -18.95
N ILE A 24 17.65 23.04 -20.00
CA ILE A 24 16.60 22.49 -20.87
C ILE A 24 17.12 21.25 -21.63
N GLY A 25 18.35 21.33 -22.15
CA GLY A 25 18.99 20.21 -22.84
C GLY A 25 19.15 18.96 -21.97
N ILE A 26 19.60 19.14 -20.71
CA ILE A 26 19.72 18.03 -19.74
C ILE A 26 18.36 17.40 -19.44
N VAL A 27 17.31 18.21 -19.26
CA VAL A 27 15.95 17.71 -19.00
C VAL A 27 15.40 16.89 -20.18
N VAL A 28 15.63 17.37 -21.42
CA VAL A 28 15.20 16.65 -22.63
C VAL A 28 15.98 15.36 -22.82
N ALA A 29 17.30 15.37 -22.60
CA ALA A 29 18.13 14.18 -22.69
C ALA A 29 17.71 13.10 -21.67
N LEU A 30 17.41 13.50 -20.42
CA LEU A 30 16.93 12.58 -19.38
C LEU A 30 15.54 11.99 -19.68
N ARG A 31 14.68 12.71 -20.41
CA ARG A 31 13.39 12.17 -20.88
C ARG A 31 13.56 11.16 -22.00
N GLN A 32 14.43 11.43 -22.98
CA GLN A 32 14.65 10.53 -24.11
C GLN A 32 15.35 9.22 -23.70
N ALA A 33 16.19 9.27 -22.67
CA ALA A 33 16.82 8.08 -22.09
C ALA A 33 15.84 7.18 -21.29
N GLY A 34 14.54 7.52 -21.21
CA GLY A 34 13.55 6.74 -20.47
C GLY A 34 13.71 6.78 -18.95
N VAL A 35 14.65 7.59 -18.44
CA VAL A 35 14.96 7.73 -17.01
C VAL A 35 13.86 8.49 -16.27
N TRP A 36 13.04 9.28 -16.99
CA TRP A 36 12.00 10.09 -16.38
C TRP A 36 10.60 9.87 -17.00
N LYS A 37 9.76 9.09 -16.32
CA LYS A 37 8.30 9.04 -16.52
C LYS A 37 7.62 10.02 -15.57
N PRO A 38 7.04 11.14 -16.03
CA PRO A 38 6.15 11.95 -15.21
C PRO A 38 4.80 11.23 -15.13
N GLY A 39 4.45 10.71 -13.95
CA GLY A 39 3.17 10.05 -13.72
C GLY A 39 3.24 8.62 -13.16
N SER A 40 4.42 8.08 -12.87
CA SER A 40 4.54 6.94 -11.96
C SER A 40 4.82 7.49 -10.57
N THR A 41 3.81 7.52 -9.70
CA THR A 41 4.02 7.50 -8.25
C THR A 41 4.66 6.15 -7.91
N SER A 42 5.93 5.99 -8.28
CA SER A 42 6.78 4.97 -7.72
C SER A 42 6.85 5.30 -6.24
N GLY A 43 6.10 4.53 -5.44
CA GLY A 43 6.01 4.71 -4.01
C GLY A 43 7.40 4.77 -3.42
N ARG A 44 7.85 5.97 -3.06
CA ARG A 44 8.82 6.08 -1.98
C ARG A 44 8.07 5.53 -0.78
N PRO A 45 8.47 4.38 -0.22
CA PRO A 45 7.86 3.91 1.01
C PRO A 45 7.99 5.07 2.00
N GLN A 46 6.87 5.55 2.54
CA GLN A 46 6.96 6.56 3.58
C GLN A 46 7.80 5.96 4.71
N PRO A 47 8.57 6.78 5.45
CA PRO A 47 9.37 6.25 6.56
C PRO A 47 8.51 5.40 7.53
N GLY A 48 7.22 5.73 7.68
CA GLY A 48 6.26 4.88 8.40
C GLY A 48 5.98 3.53 7.74
N ASP A 49 5.87 3.45 6.41
CA ASP A 49 5.65 2.18 5.69
C ASP A 49 6.81 1.21 5.86
N GLN A 50 8.06 1.71 5.88
CA GLN A 50 9.21 0.85 6.14
C GLN A 50 9.21 0.33 7.58
N VAL A 51 8.88 1.18 8.56
CA VAL A 51 8.81 0.76 9.96
C VAL A 51 7.69 -0.25 10.19
N ILE A 52 6.52 -0.06 9.58
CA ILE A 52 5.40 -1.00 9.71
C ILE A 52 5.72 -2.30 8.96
N ALA A 53 6.29 -2.23 7.75
CA ALA A 53 6.72 -3.42 7.01
C ALA A 53 7.82 -4.21 7.76
N GLN A 54 8.74 -3.50 8.41
CA GLN A 54 9.78 -4.11 9.24
C GLN A 54 9.20 -4.72 10.52
N ALA A 55 8.24 -4.05 11.18
CA ALA A 55 7.53 -4.60 12.32
C ALA A 55 6.73 -5.86 11.93
N LEU A 56 6.02 -5.84 10.79
CA LEU A 56 5.28 -7.00 10.27
C LEU A 56 6.21 -8.18 9.95
N ARG A 57 7.38 -7.92 9.34
CA ARG A 57 8.39 -8.96 9.11
C ARG A 57 8.93 -9.56 10.41
N GLN A 58 9.15 -8.75 11.46
CA GLN A 58 9.63 -9.24 12.75
C GLN A 58 8.57 -10.01 13.56
N VAL A 59 7.28 -9.79 13.31
CA VAL A 59 6.21 -10.58 13.93
C VAL A 59 6.11 -11.95 13.25
N GLY A 60 6.18 -12.01 11.92
CA GLY A 60 6.13 -13.29 11.17
C GLY A 60 7.28 -14.27 11.48
N THR A 61 8.42 -13.81 12.02
CA THR A 61 9.55 -14.66 12.39
C THR A 61 9.55 -15.08 13.87
N ARG A 62 8.68 -14.54 14.72
CA ARG A 62 8.65 -14.89 16.16
C ARG A 62 7.90 -16.19 16.45
N ASP A 63 7.06 -16.67 15.53
CA ASP A 63 6.30 -17.91 15.73
C ASP A 63 7.02 -19.19 15.24
N THR A 64 8.21 -19.09 14.64
CA THR A 64 9.00 -20.26 14.18
C THR A 64 10.18 -20.62 15.09
N GLY A 65 10.33 -19.95 16.24
CA GLY A 65 11.51 -20.04 17.11
C GLY A 65 11.26 -20.65 18.48
N ALA A 66 10.50 -21.74 18.57
CA ALA A 66 10.43 -22.57 19.77
C ALA A 66 10.53 -24.05 19.39
N ALA A 67 11.72 -24.44 18.94
CA ALA A 67 12.09 -25.84 18.79
C ALA A 67 12.22 -26.46 20.21
N ILE A 68 11.14 -27.07 20.70
CA ILE A 68 11.24 -28.05 21.78
C ILE A 68 11.83 -29.31 21.15
N GLN A 69 13.12 -29.54 21.40
CA GLN A 69 13.74 -30.85 21.25
C GLN A 69 13.11 -31.81 22.26
N VAL A 70 12.26 -32.71 21.78
CA VAL A 70 12.00 -33.99 22.45
C VAL A 70 12.38 -35.09 21.48
N GLY A 71 13.55 -35.68 21.72
CA GLY A 71 13.96 -36.92 21.05
C GLY A 71 13.22 -38.10 21.67
N HIS A 72 12.80 -39.04 20.83
CA HIS A 72 12.56 -40.44 21.17
C HIS A 72 12.80 -41.31 19.92
N ALA A 73 13.28 -42.51 20.19
CA ALA A 73 14.02 -43.39 19.30
C ALA A 73 13.14 -44.31 18.43
N ALA A 74 13.80 -44.83 17.38
CA ALA A 74 13.69 -46.15 16.75
C ALA A 74 12.32 -46.87 16.71
N GLY A 75 11.86 -47.16 15.48
CA GLY A 75 10.84 -48.16 15.21
C GLY A 75 10.71 -48.43 13.72
N LEU A 76 11.26 -49.55 13.27
CA LEU A 76 11.16 -50.11 11.92
C LEU A 76 9.73 -50.56 11.62
N GLY A 77 9.25 -50.32 10.39
CA GLY A 77 8.04 -50.97 9.87
C GLY A 77 7.34 -50.19 8.75
N GLY A 78 7.64 -50.52 7.49
CA GLY A 78 6.66 -50.41 6.41
C GLY A 78 5.60 -51.53 6.51
N PRO A 79 4.59 -51.64 5.63
CA PRO A 79 4.58 -51.10 4.27
C PRO A 79 3.24 -50.48 3.78
N ALA A 80 3.34 -49.88 2.59
CA ALA A 80 2.35 -49.85 1.52
C ALA A 80 1.11 -48.94 1.61
N SER A 81 0.89 -48.28 0.46
CA SER A 81 -0.39 -47.89 -0.14
C SER A 81 -1.06 -46.61 0.35
N ALA A 82 -0.81 -45.51 -0.38
CA ALA A 82 -1.86 -44.76 -1.07
C ALA A 82 -1.22 -43.68 -1.95
N THR A 83 -0.97 -44.03 -3.23
CA THR A 83 -0.73 -43.05 -4.29
C THR A 83 -1.95 -42.13 -4.37
N SER A 84 -1.81 -40.91 -3.85
CA SER A 84 -2.81 -39.87 -4.03
C SER A 84 -2.78 -39.45 -5.49
N ARG A 85 -3.78 -39.92 -6.27
CA ARG A 85 -4.06 -39.42 -7.62
C ARG A 85 -4.17 -37.89 -7.58
N PRO A 86 -3.61 -37.15 -8.56
CA PRO A 86 -4.04 -35.78 -8.76
C PRO A 86 -5.55 -35.79 -9.05
N ALA A 87 -6.29 -34.98 -8.30
CA ALA A 87 -7.67 -34.68 -8.61
C ALA A 87 -7.73 -34.15 -10.04
N ALA A 88 -8.51 -34.80 -10.89
CA ALA A 88 -8.82 -34.30 -12.21
C ALA A 88 -9.39 -32.87 -12.07
N PRO A 89 -9.07 -31.94 -12.99
CA PRO A 89 -9.77 -30.67 -13.04
C PRO A 89 -11.25 -30.97 -13.25
N HIS A 90 -12.11 -30.49 -12.34
CA HIS A 90 -13.54 -30.48 -12.58
C HIS A 90 -13.78 -29.76 -13.92
N PRO A 91 -14.54 -30.35 -14.86
CA PRO A 91 -15.01 -29.59 -16.00
C PRO A 91 -15.85 -28.43 -15.45
N LEU A 92 -15.39 -27.21 -15.71
CA LEU A 92 -16.18 -26.01 -15.51
C LEU A 92 -17.53 -26.23 -16.21
N PRO A 93 -18.68 -26.06 -15.53
CA PRO A 93 -19.94 -26.00 -16.25
C PRO A 93 -19.82 -24.86 -17.25
N ALA A 94 -20.11 -25.16 -18.51
CA ALA A 94 -20.15 -24.19 -19.59
C ALA A 94 -20.90 -22.96 -19.11
N ALA A 95 -20.21 -21.81 -19.12
CA ALA A 95 -20.80 -20.53 -18.82
C ALA A 95 -22.04 -20.37 -19.69
N THR A 96 -23.21 -20.39 -19.05
CA THR A 96 -24.45 -20.02 -19.70
C THR A 96 -24.31 -18.55 -20.09
N PRO A 97 -24.39 -18.16 -21.37
CA PRO A 97 -24.58 -16.77 -21.73
C PRO A 97 -26.04 -16.44 -21.44
N GLY A 98 -26.30 -16.22 -20.17
CA GLY A 98 -27.61 -15.95 -19.60
C GLY A 98 -27.45 -14.92 -18.50
N SER A 99 -26.91 -13.75 -18.86
CA SER A 99 -27.18 -12.52 -18.12
C SER A 99 -28.69 -12.36 -18.04
N ALA A 100 -29.30 -12.89 -16.99
CA ALA A 100 -30.60 -12.42 -16.56
C ALA A 100 -30.43 -10.92 -16.33
N ALA A 101 -30.96 -10.13 -17.25
CA ALA A 101 -30.96 -8.69 -17.16
C ALA A 101 -31.56 -8.33 -15.81
N LEU A 102 -30.72 -7.78 -14.92
CA LEU A 102 -31.21 -7.08 -13.75
C LEU A 102 -32.27 -6.06 -14.22
N PRO A 103 -33.33 -5.83 -13.43
CA PRO A 103 -34.34 -4.85 -13.79
C PRO A 103 -33.67 -3.51 -14.15
N PRO A 104 -34.05 -2.89 -15.27
CA PRO A 104 -33.49 -1.60 -15.67
C PRO A 104 -33.84 -0.56 -14.61
N GLY A 105 -32.84 -0.06 -13.88
CA GLY A 105 -33.05 0.94 -12.84
C GLY A 105 -32.03 0.98 -11.71
N HIS A 106 -31.06 0.06 -11.64
CA HIS A 106 -29.95 0.19 -10.70
C HIS A 106 -28.72 0.73 -11.41
N PRO A 107 -28.17 1.88 -11.00
CA PRO A 107 -26.91 2.35 -11.56
C PRO A 107 -25.84 1.27 -11.33
N PRO A 108 -24.87 1.13 -12.24
CA PRO A 108 -23.75 0.22 -12.01
C PRO A 108 -23.13 0.59 -10.65
N ILE A 109 -23.22 -0.34 -9.70
CA ILE A 109 -22.60 -0.21 -8.38
C ILE A 109 -21.09 -0.23 -8.65
N ASP A 110 -20.45 0.94 -8.66
CA ASP A 110 -19.01 1.04 -8.81
C ASP A 110 -18.35 0.43 -7.57
N SER A 111 -18.00 -0.85 -7.68
CA SER A 111 -17.39 -1.64 -6.62
C SER A 111 -16.09 -1.00 -6.09
N THR A 112 -15.46 -0.14 -6.90
CA THR A 112 -14.26 0.63 -6.52
C THR A 112 -14.57 1.65 -5.45
N MET A 113 -15.72 2.35 -5.56
CA MET A 113 -16.15 3.34 -4.58
C MET A 113 -16.40 2.72 -3.21
N PHE A 114 -16.98 1.50 -3.18
CA PHE A 114 -17.18 0.77 -1.93
C PHE A 114 -15.87 0.33 -1.29
N LYS A 115 -14.88 -0.11 -2.09
CA LYS A 115 -13.56 -0.52 -1.60
C LYS A 115 -12.72 0.64 -1.06
N GLN A 116 -12.93 1.84 -1.59
CA GLN A 116 -12.20 3.05 -1.16
C GLN A 116 -12.94 3.86 -0.08
N ARG A 117 -14.13 3.45 0.35
CA ARG A 117 -14.88 4.14 1.40
C ARG A 117 -14.03 4.35 2.65
N TRP A 118 -14.15 5.53 3.26
CA TRP A 118 -13.49 5.83 4.52
C TRP A 118 -14.21 5.14 5.69
N ILE A 119 -13.45 4.50 6.56
CA ILE A 119 -13.90 3.77 7.75
C ILE A 119 -13.38 4.47 9.00
N ASP A 120 -14.29 4.94 9.84
CA ASP A 120 -13.97 5.65 11.09
C ASP A 120 -13.80 4.72 12.30
N ASP A 121 -14.42 3.55 12.26
CA ASP A 121 -14.37 2.55 13.32
C ASP A 121 -13.85 1.21 12.78
N VAL A 122 -12.68 0.82 13.28
CA VAL A 122 -11.98 -0.40 12.85
C VAL A 122 -12.17 -1.47 13.91
N ARG A 123 -13.14 -2.35 13.67
CA ARG A 123 -13.52 -3.43 14.61
C ARG A 123 -12.37 -4.40 14.85
N GLY A 124 -12.26 -4.90 16.09
CA GLY A 124 -11.26 -5.89 16.48
C GLY A 124 -9.86 -5.33 16.76
N VAL A 125 -9.70 -4.01 16.81
CA VAL A 125 -8.46 -3.35 17.22
C VAL A 125 -8.78 -2.34 18.31
N ASP A 126 -8.19 -2.53 19.48
CA ASP A 126 -8.36 -1.57 20.58
C ASP A 126 -7.61 -0.27 20.26
N VAL A 127 -8.37 0.77 19.93
CA VAL A 127 -7.89 2.14 19.67
C VAL A 127 -8.18 3.09 20.85
N THR A 128 -8.66 2.58 21.98
CA THR A 128 -8.93 3.38 23.19
C THR A 128 -7.64 3.81 23.89
N ALA A 129 -6.58 3.01 23.75
CA ALA A 129 -5.23 3.31 24.26
C ALA A 129 -4.46 4.37 23.43
N LEU A 130 -5.05 4.92 22.37
CA LEU A 130 -4.45 5.96 21.54
C LEU A 130 -5.03 7.33 21.89
N ASP A 131 -4.18 8.35 21.99
CA ASP A 131 -4.64 9.74 22.06
C ASP A 131 -5.31 10.19 20.74
N SER A 132 -5.94 11.37 20.72
CA SER A 132 -6.67 11.87 19.55
C SER A 132 -5.79 12.02 18.30
N ARG A 133 -4.55 12.47 18.45
CA ARG A 133 -3.61 12.65 17.33
C ARG A 133 -3.14 11.29 16.81
N GLN A 134 -2.80 10.38 17.71
CA GLN A 134 -2.45 9.00 17.40
C GLN A 134 -3.61 8.31 16.68
N ARG A 135 -4.84 8.45 17.17
CA ARG A 135 -6.04 7.89 16.52
C ARG A 135 -6.22 8.43 15.11
N GLU A 136 -6.03 9.74 14.89
CA GLU A 136 -6.08 10.32 13.54
C GLU A 136 -5.02 9.69 12.62
N LEU A 137 -3.77 9.61 13.08
CA LEU A 137 -2.70 8.97 12.31
C LEU A 137 -3.05 7.52 11.97
N PHE A 138 -3.47 6.75 12.97
CA PHE A 138 -3.90 5.36 12.80
C PHE A 138 -4.98 5.23 11.73
N LEU A 139 -6.07 6.00 11.82
CA LEU A 139 -7.18 5.94 10.87
C LEU A 139 -6.74 6.33 9.46
N ARG A 140 -5.88 7.33 9.30
CA ARG A 140 -5.35 7.74 7.99
C ARG A 140 -4.55 6.62 7.33
N PHE A 141 -3.62 6.01 8.06
CA PHE A 141 -2.84 4.90 7.52
C PHE A 141 -3.69 3.65 7.24
N ALA A 142 -4.61 3.31 8.15
CA ALA A 142 -5.50 2.16 8.00
C ALA A 142 -6.42 2.29 6.77
N ASN A 143 -6.87 3.51 6.47
CA ASN A 143 -7.70 3.79 5.31
C ASN A 143 -6.90 4.03 4.02
N ALA A 144 -5.59 4.22 4.07
CA ALA A 144 -4.80 4.47 2.85
C ALA A 144 -4.07 3.24 2.33
N ARG A 145 -3.70 2.32 3.23
CA ARG A 145 -2.95 1.12 2.87
C ARG A 145 -3.90 0.00 2.45
N GLU A 146 -3.58 -0.65 1.34
CA GLU A 146 -4.30 -1.82 0.85
C GLU A 146 -3.99 -3.07 1.68
N CYS A 147 -4.98 -3.93 1.84
CA CYS A 147 -4.81 -5.24 2.45
C CYS A 147 -4.26 -6.24 1.43
N THR A 148 -3.22 -6.96 1.82
CA THR A 148 -2.52 -7.92 0.95
C THR A 148 -3.17 -9.31 0.89
N CYS A 149 -4.38 -9.50 1.45
CA CYS A 149 -5.10 -10.77 1.37
C CYS A 149 -5.76 -11.02 0.00
N GLY A 150 -5.67 -10.08 -0.94
CA GLY A 150 -6.21 -10.23 -2.31
C GLY A 150 -7.62 -9.65 -2.51
N CYS A 151 -8.27 -9.12 -1.48
CA CYS A 151 -9.64 -8.58 -1.59
C CYS A 151 -9.74 -7.21 -2.29
N GLY A 152 -8.62 -6.47 -2.37
CA GLY A 152 -8.56 -5.11 -2.95
C GLY A 152 -9.20 -4.03 -2.07
N TYR A 153 -9.46 -4.30 -0.79
CA TYR A 153 -9.87 -3.29 0.20
C TYR A 153 -8.65 -2.70 0.91
N THR A 154 -8.83 -1.51 1.50
CA THR A 154 -7.88 -0.95 2.47
C THR A 154 -7.83 -1.80 3.74
N LEU A 155 -6.83 -1.64 4.61
CA LEU A 155 -6.76 -2.38 5.88
C LEU A 155 -8.03 -2.18 6.73
N ALA A 156 -8.50 -0.93 6.85
CA ALA A 156 -9.73 -0.61 7.55
C ALA A 156 -10.97 -1.18 6.84
N GLY A 157 -11.06 -1.02 5.51
CA GLY A 157 -12.18 -1.54 4.71
C GLY A 157 -12.26 -3.07 4.72
N CYS A 158 -11.12 -3.74 4.70
CA CYS A 158 -11.02 -5.19 4.78
C CYS A 158 -11.57 -5.67 6.11
N LYS A 159 -11.16 -5.06 7.23
CA LYS A 159 -11.64 -5.45 8.56
C LYS A 159 -13.13 -5.12 8.80
N ALA A 160 -13.63 -4.05 8.18
CA ALA A 160 -15.04 -3.72 8.20
C ALA A 160 -15.88 -4.78 7.45
N SER A 161 -15.38 -5.27 6.32
CA SER A 161 -16.06 -6.23 5.44
C SER A 161 -15.93 -7.68 5.93
N ASP A 162 -14.74 -8.05 6.40
CA ASP A 162 -14.42 -9.37 6.93
C ASP A 162 -13.64 -9.23 8.26
N MET A 163 -14.36 -9.46 9.36
CA MET A 163 -13.79 -9.37 10.71
C MET A 163 -12.86 -10.54 11.05
N THR A 164 -12.85 -11.60 10.24
CA THR A 164 -12.04 -12.81 10.45
C THR A 164 -10.71 -12.77 9.69
N CYS A 165 -10.53 -11.81 8.77
CA CYS A 165 -9.28 -11.66 8.03
C CYS A 165 -8.08 -11.38 8.96
N GLU A 166 -7.25 -12.39 9.16
CA GLU A 166 -6.06 -12.34 10.02
C GLU A 166 -4.98 -11.41 9.47
N VAL A 167 -4.81 -11.37 8.14
CA VAL A 167 -3.83 -10.49 7.47
C VAL A 167 -4.10 -9.02 7.79
N SER A 168 -5.36 -8.58 7.66
CA SER A 168 -5.73 -7.20 8.01
C SER A 168 -5.62 -6.94 9.51
N GLY A 169 -6.02 -7.91 10.35
CA GLY A 169 -5.94 -7.82 11.81
C GLY A 169 -4.51 -7.62 12.31
N ALA A 170 -3.58 -8.47 11.88
CA ALA A 170 -2.17 -8.38 12.25
C ALA A 170 -1.54 -7.06 11.76
N ALA A 171 -1.84 -6.65 10.52
CA ALA A 171 -1.34 -5.38 9.98
C ALA A 171 -1.85 -4.15 10.75
N LEU A 172 -3.12 -4.16 11.17
CA LEU A 172 -3.70 -3.08 11.97
C LEU A 172 -3.13 -3.06 13.39
N ALA A 173 -2.93 -4.22 14.03
CA ALA A 173 -2.29 -4.30 15.34
C ALA A 173 -0.86 -3.72 15.31
N ALA A 174 -0.05 -4.13 14.33
CA ALA A 174 1.30 -3.59 14.15
C ALA A 174 1.32 -2.08 13.85
N LEU A 175 0.35 -1.60 13.05
CA LEU A 175 0.18 -0.17 12.79
C LEU A 175 -0.16 0.59 14.08
N ARG A 176 -1.14 0.12 14.86
CA ARG A 176 -1.52 0.72 16.14
C ARG A 176 -0.32 0.81 17.07
N ASP A 177 0.43 -0.27 17.23
CA ASP A 177 1.56 -0.31 18.16
C ASP A 177 2.69 0.63 17.69
N SER A 178 2.86 0.80 16.38
CA SER A 178 3.82 1.76 15.81
C SER A 178 3.41 3.22 16.06
N VAL A 179 2.12 3.53 15.95
CA VAL A 179 1.57 4.85 16.28
C VAL A 179 1.69 5.13 17.78
N ARG A 180 1.31 4.16 18.63
CA ARG A 180 1.39 4.27 20.08
C ARG A 180 2.82 4.50 20.56
N ALA A 181 3.78 3.81 19.96
CA ALA A 181 5.20 3.98 20.23
C ALA A 181 5.81 5.28 19.65
N GLY A 182 5.01 6.13 19.00
CA GLY A 182 5.48 7.38 18.40
C GLY A 182 6.40 7.19 17.19
N ARG A 183 6.50 5.97 16.62
CA ARG A 183 7.31 5.69 15.43
C ARG A 183 6.70 6.29 14.16
N ILE A 184 5.40 6.58 14.20
CA ILE A 184 4.67 7.29 13.15
C ILE A 184 4.23 8.63 13.74
N THR A 185 4.85 9.71 13.28
CA THR A 185 4.62 11.06 13.82
C THR A 185 3.85 11.97 12.86
N SER A 186 3.70 11.57 11.60
CA SER A 186 3.00 12.34 10.57
C SER A 186 2.33 11.44 9.53
N ALA A 187 1.22 11.94 8.97
CA ALA A 187 0.50 11.34 7.84
C ALA A 187 0.56 12.26 6.60
N ARG A 188 1.69 12.94 6.40
CA ARG A 188 1.87 13.87 5.27
C ARG A 188 1.73 13.11 3.95
N GLY A 189 0.89 13.60 3.04
CA GLY A 189 0.64 12.96 1.73
C GLY A 189 -0.32 11.75 1.79
N ILE A 190 -0.84 11.41 2.96
CA ILE A 190 -1.88 10.38 3.11
C ILE A 190 -3.25 11.04 3.01
N ARG A 191 -4.22 10.38 2.35
CA ARG A 191 -5.60 10.87 2.29
C ARG A 191 -6.17 11.17 3.69
N ALA A 192 -6.87 12.28 3.81
CA ALA A 192 -7.59 12.65 5.02
C ALA A 192 -9.07 12.26 4.88
N ARG A 193 -9.77 12.15 6.00
CA ARG A 193 -11.23 12.02 5.99
C ARG A 193 -11.83 13.25 5.32
N ALA A 194 -12.68 13.05 4.32
CA ALA A 194 -13.49 14.13 3.80
C ALA A 194 -14.39 14.65 4.94
N LYS A 195 -14.32 15.95 5.24
CA LYS A 195 -15.22 16.56 6.22
C LYS A 195 -16.65 16.48 5.67
N ALA A 196 -17.59 15.99 6.48
CA ALA A 196 -19.00 16.16 6.18
C ALA A 196 -19.28 17.66 6.11
N ARG A 197 -19.85 18.13 4.99
CA ARG A 197 -20.34 19.50 4.84
C ARG A 197 -21.67 19.65 5.55
#